data_AF-A0A354XID1-F1
#
_entry.id   AF-A0A354XID1-F1
#
_cell.length_a   1.000
_cell.length_b   1.000
_cell.length_c   1.000
_cell.angle_alpha   90.00
_cell.angle_beta   90.00
_cell.angle_gamma   90.00
#
_symmetry.space_group_name_H-M   'P 1'
#
loop_
_entity.id
_entity.type
_entity.pdbx_description
1 polymer ?
#
loop_
_entity_poly.entity_id
_entity_poly.type
_entity_poly.pdbx_seq_one_letter_code
_entity_poly.pdbx_strand_id
1 'polypeptide(L)' 'MAHTDNSATIPATMSAMLLTGHGDVDALQYRQDVPTPTPGPGQVLVQVTATAKNNTDRKA' A
#
# COMPACT_ATOMS: atom_id res chain seq x y z
N MET A 1 -17.42 8.80 -19.22
CA MET A 1 -16.21 8.55 -18.42
C MET A 1 -15.66 7.22 -18.88
N ALA A 2 -14.50 7.23 -19.53
CA ALA A 2 -13.91 6.01 -20.09
C ALA A 2 -13.53 5.07 -18.94
N HIS A 3 -14.16 3.90 -18.89
CA HIS A 3 -13.58 2.77 -18.14
C HIS A 3 -12.35 2.34 -18.91
N THR A 4 -11.18 2.74 -18.43
CA THR A 4 -9.91 2.21 -18.91
C THR A 4 -9.86 0.73 -18.56
N ASP A 5 -9.70 -0.10 -19.58
CA ASP A 5 -9.54 -1.54 -19.42
C ASP A 5 -8.25 -1.80 -18.63
N ASN A 6 -8.37 -2.33 -17.42
CA ASN A 6 -7.27 -2.51 -16.46
C ASN A 6 -6.45 -3.78 -16.77
N SER A 7 -6.17 -4.01 -18.04
CA SER A 7 -5.40 -5.16 -18.56
C SER A 7 -3.91 -5.09 -18.23
N ALA A 8 -3.49 -4.12 -17.41
CA ALA A 8 -2.13 -4.03 -16.89
C ALA A 8 -1.91 -5.18 -15.90
N THR A 9 -0.91 -6.02 -16.18
CA THR A 9 -0.48 -7.09 -15.30
C THR A 9 -0.19 -6.57 -13.89
N ILE A 10 -0.77 -7.19 -12.88
CA ILE A 10 -0.50 -6.86 -11.47
C ILE A 10 0.99 -7.08 -11.20
N PRO A 11 1.75 -6.08 -10.73
CA PRO A 11 3.17 -6.24 -10.48
C PRO A 11 3.41 -7.17 -9.28
N ALA A 12 4.51 -7.92 -9.30
CA ALA A 12 4.88 -8.81 -8.19
C ALA A 12 5.26 -8.04 -6.92
N THR A 13 5.67 -6.79 -7.05
CA THR A 13 5.98 -5.88 -5.94
C THR A 13 5.26 -4.54 -6.09
N MET A 14 5.12 -3.83 -4.97
CA MET A 14 4.49 -2.53 -4.87
C MET A 14 5.35 -1.57 -4.03
N SER A 15 5.04 -0.28 -4.16
CA SER A 15 5.54 0.73 -3.23
C SER A 15 4.71 0.78 -1.95
N ALA A 16 5.36 0.86 -0.80
CA ALA A 16 4.68 1.06 0.48
C ALA A 16 5.57 1.82 1.50
N MET A 17 4.91 2.46 2.46
CA MET A 17 5.56 2.94 3.68
C MET A 17 5.56 1.83 4.74
N LEU A 18 6.74 1.39 5.15
CA LEU A 18 6.90 0.37 6.20
C LEU A 18 7.26 1.03 7.52
N LEU A 19 6.55 0.66 8.58
CA LEU A 19 6.96 0.98 9.95
C LEU A 19 7.98 -0.06 10.41
N THR A 20 9.22 0.38 10.62
CA THR A 20 10.36 -0.50 10.90
C THR A 20 10.75 -0.56 12.38
N GLY A 21 10.12 0.26 13.23
CA GLY A 21 10.43 0.32 14.65
C GLY A 21 9.44 1.19 15.42
N HIS A 22 9.75 1.45 16.70
CA HIS A 22 9.08 2.47 17.49
C HIS A 22 9.80 3.80 17.29
N GLY A 23 9.06 4.91 17.22
CA GLY A 23 9.61 6.25 17.01
C GLY A 23 8.68 7.13 16.20
N ASP A 24 9.16 8.34 15.88
CA ASP A 24 8.49 9.29 15.00
C ASP A 24 8.64 8.87 13.51
N VAL A 25 8.53 9.84 12.59
CA VAL A 25 8.52 9.61 11.13
C VAL A 25 9.77 8.92 10.60
N ASP A 26 10.89 8.99 11.30
CA ASP A 26 12.14 8.31 10.91
C ASP A 26 12.03 6.78 10.96
N ALA A 27 11.04 6.25 11.70
CA ALA A 27 10.73 4.82 11.70
C ALA A 27 9.96 4.37 10.44
N LEU A 28 9.46 5.30 9.61
CA LEU A 28 8.80 5.02 8.35
C LEU A 28 9.81 4.97 7.20
N GLN A 29 9.81 3.87 6.45
CA GLN A 29 10.66 3.70 5.29
C GLN A 29 9.83 3.50 4.03
N TYR A 30 10.08 4.33 3.02
CA TYR A 30 9.53 4.13 1.68
C TYR A 30 10.29 3.02 0.97
N ARG A 31 9.59 1.96 0.57
CA ARG A 31 10.15 0.85 -0.20
C ARG A 31 9.34 0.60 -1.45
N GLN A 32 9.98 0.09 -2.50
CA GLN A 32 9.38 -0.18 -3.81
C GLN A 32 9.37 -1.67 -4.17
N ASP A 33 9.88 -2.51 -3.27
CA ASP A 33 10.13 -3.95 -3.45
C ASP A 33 9.30 -4.81 -2.49
N VAL A 34 8.18 -4.26 -2.00
CA VAL A 34 7.28 -4.97 -1.08
C VAL A 34 6.40 -5.91 -1.89
N PRO A 35 6.27 -7.22 -1.55
CA PRO A 35 5.42 -8.13 -2.31
C PRO A 35 3.98 -7.66 -2.40
N THR A 36 3.39 -7.73 -3.60
CA THR A 36 1.97 -7.41 -3.79
C THR A 36 1.11 -8.50 -3.14
N PRO A 37 0.13 -8.14 -2.29
CA PRO A 37 -0.68 -9.13 -1.60
C PRO A 37 -1.60 -9.89 -2.56
N THR A 38 -1.82 -11.18 -2.29
CA THR A 38 -2.82 -12.00 -3.00
C THR A 38 -4.10 -12.06 -2.16
N PRO A 39 -5.25 -11.61 -2.66
CA PRO A 39 -6.50 -11.65 -1.90
C PRO A 39 -6.97 -13.09 -1.65
N GLY A 40 -7.41 -13.38 -0.43
CA GLY A 40 -8.08 -14.64 -0.09
C GLY A 40 -9.58 -14.65 -0.46
N PRO A 41 -10.31 -15.70 -0.08
CA PRO A 41 -11.76 -15.78 -0.32
C PRO A 41 -12.50 -14.59 0.30
N GLY A 42 -13.33 -13.91 -0.51
CA GLY A 42 -14.13 -12.75 -0.08
C GLY A 42 -13.35 -11.44 0.04
N GLN A 43 -12.07 -11.40 -0.34
CA GLN A 43 -11.24 -10.19 -0.38
C GLN A 43 -11.05 -9.70 -1.82
N VAL A 44 -10.63 -8.45 -1.97
CA VAL A 44 -10.29 -7.83 -3.25
C VAL A 44 -8.92 -7.18 -3.18
N LEU A 45 -8.21 -7.13 -4.30
CA LEU A 45 -7.00 -6.33 -4.45
C LEU A 45 -7.39 -4.95 -4.99
N VAL A 46 -6.92 -3.89 -4.33
CA VAL A 46 -7.22 -2.50 -4.71
C VAL A 46 -5.93 -1.79 -5.09
N GLN A 47 -5.91 -1.15 -6.24
CA GLN A 47 -4.85 -0.22 -6.61
C GLN A 47 -5.07 1.11 -5.87
N VAL A 48 -4.26 1.35 -4.83
CA VAL A 48 -4.32 2.58 -4.03
C VAL A 48 -3.72 3.73 -4.84
N THR A 49 -4.54 4.74 -5.17
CA THR A 49 -4.09 5.97 -5.85
C THR A 49 -3.90 7.15 -4.88
N ALA A 50 -4.60 7.10 -3.75
CA ALA A 50 -4.47 8.03 -2.63
C ALA A 50 -4.90 7.34 -1.34
N THR A 51 -4.38 7.80 -0.21
CA THR A 51 -4.81 7.37 1.12
C THR A 51 -4.92 8.58 2.05
N ALA A 52 -5.81 8.49 3.04
CA ALA A 52 -5.94 9.49 4.08
C ALA A 52 -4.91 9.25 5.19
N LYS A 53 -4.51 10.32 5.86
CA LYS A 53 -3.78 10.25 7.13
C LYS A 53 -4.78 10.34 8.27
N ASN A 54 -4.70 9.40 9.19
CA ASN A 54 -5.54 9.31 10.37
C ASN A 54 -4.74 9.62 11.64
N ASN A 55 -5.43 10.04 12.71
CA ASN A 55 -4.79 10.26 14.02
C ASN A 55 -4.16 8.96 14.55
N THR A 56 -4.79 7.81 14.28
CA THR A 56 -4.31 6.48 14.71
C THR A 56 -3.05 6.03 13.99
N ASP A 57 -2.71 6.62 12.83
CA ASP A 57 -1.45 6.32 12.14
C ASP A 57 -0.25 6.82 12.94
N ARG A 58 -0.46 7.77 13.86
CA ARG A 58 0.58 8.22 14.78
C ARG A 58 0.79 7.16 15.85
N LYS A 59 1.99 6.57 15.86
CA LYS A 59 2.53 5.93 17.05
C LYS A 59 3.12 7.05 17.91
N ALA A 60 2.46 7.37 19.03
CA ALA A 60 3.03 8.19 20.08
C ALA A 60 3.80 7.30 21.06
#